data_AF-H8MF01-F1
#
_entry.id   AF-H8MF01-F1
#
_cell.length_a   1.000
_cell.length_b   1.000
_cell.length_c   1.000
_cell.angle_alpha   90.00
_cell.angle_beta   90.00
_cell.angle_gamma   90.00
#
_symmetry.space_group_name_H-M   'P 1'
#
loop_
_entity.id
_entity.type
_entity.pdbx_description
1 polymer ?
#
loop_
_entity_poly.entity_id
_entity_poly.type
_entity_poly.pdbx_seq_one_letter_code
_entity_poly.pdbx_strand_id
1 'polypeptide(L)'
;MSSGSGGTGSGLGAQLYGLLPEVYRTRDNGDLRDYLGSCGEVLDLVRGVMAQRLADAFPDHPDAQGWTLPYLAELLDVKLLSPAEPEQRRELSQAVSLRQRKGTPGSVAEVAQDVGQYAWDTEDPRNEPSEPVYLQEGWRRVAVTPRVGQPLLPPESLGALPLPAGAPARRHPALPAATVDLRYLSRKVALPPRGDGSSRPPLQENVHGIPAAPGHFDDVSRRTPDLRRPSARQGQVHPKRVAVFTLPRVGFFPPGWEFGDTRPLPVPPEPSRVLPRRRQGPLTPEPESGAYVLENLVLPEGEDVIVSNRPLVMRNCVVQGNMYIDVSDTSHVIEDSIVTGMVTKNLGNELVVRRSAFGHLQLEAGTLDVVGATVEDSLLGSLESTALITLLSVTVLGSMDAARCFANDSLFAGSVTPHPGVGNCFRYCRLPAAALGAYTVEGQPAEAYACTSEVPRFRAAVFGAPGAGVLASDSGARLLDGAEDGGELGAYRHRRYALRDEAVLARLRESLPAGMSAILVPDERLGLALPVVTPPST
;
A
#
# COMPACT_ATOMS: atom_id res chain seq x y z
N MET A 1 12.36 -24.28 56.47
CA MET A 1 11.03 -24.28 55.83
C MET A 1 11.16 -23.35 54.62
N SER A 2 11.82 -23.76 53.54
CA SER A 2 11.27 -24.55 52.41
C SER A 2 9.83 -24.17 52.09
N SER A 3 9.68 -23.20 51.19
CA SER A 3 8.52 -23.07 50.32
C SER A 3 9.05 -23.27 48.89
N GLY A 4 8.95 -24.51 48.41
CA GLY A 4 9.30 -24.84 47.04
C GLY A 4 8.34 -24.18 46.06
N SER A 5 8.90 -23.42 45.11
CA SER A 5 8.27 -23.30 43.80
C SER A 5 8.57 -24.58 43.05
N GLY A 6 7.58 -25.48 43.00
CA GLY A 6 7.57 -26.60 42.07
C GLY A 6 7.51 -26.10 40.64
N GLY A 7 8.66 -25.67 40.11
CA GLY A 7 8.85 -25.52 38.68
C GLY A 7 9.02 -26.91 38.10
N THR A 8 7.97 -27.45 37.50
CA THR A 8 8.10 -28.50 36.48
C THR A 8 8.88 -27.88 35.32
N GLY A 9 10.21 -27.92 35.42
CA GLY A 9 11.12 -27.16 34.58
C GLY A 9 11.08 -27.64 33.13
N SER A 10 10.50 -26.83 32.26
CA SER A 10 10.79 -26.88 30.83
C SER A 10 12.14 -26.19 30.60
N GLY A 11 13.23 -26.95 30.57
CA GLY A 11 14.60 -26.45 30.34
C GLY A 11 15.61 -27.59 30.24
N LEU A 12 16.81 -27.32 29.72
CA LEU A 12 17.85 -28.33 29.55
C LEU A 12 18.30 -28.96 30.88
N GLY A 13 18.18 -28.25 32.00
CA GLY A 13 18.54 -28.77 33.33
C GLY A 13 17.66 -29.95 33.77
N ALA A 14 16.35 -29.86 33.51
CA ALA A 14 15.43 -30.97 33.76
C ALA A 14 15.69 -32.15 32.83
N GLN A 15 16.07 -31.90 31.58
CA GLN A 15 16.48 -32.94 30.64
C GLN A 15 17.75 -33.65 31.12
N LEU A 16 18.77 -32.91 31.55
CA LEU A 16 20.00 -33.47 32.11
C LEU A 16 19.73 -34.33 33.34
N TYR A 17 18.87 -33.86 34.26
CA TYR A 17 18.46 -34.64 35.41
C TYR A 17 17.72 -35.92 34.99
N GLY A 18 16.84 -35.82 33.99
CA GLY A 18 16.11 -36.96 33.42
C GLY A 18 17.01 -38.01 32.75
N LEU A 19 18.13 -37.58 32.16
CA LEU A 19 19.13 -38.45 31.53
C LEU A 19 20.00 -39.22 32.56
N LEU A 20 19.98 -38.82 33.84
CA LEU A 20 20.73 -39.55 34.87
C LEU A 20 20.13 -40.92 35.17
N PRO A 21 20.96 -41.95 35.43
CA PRO A 21 20.48 -43.24 35.92
C PRO A 21 19.61 -43.10 37.17
N GLU A 22 18.58 -43.93 37.26
CA GLU A 22 17.57 -43.85 38.32
C GLU A 22 18.16 -43.99 39.74
N VAL A 23 19.27 -44.73 39.89
CA VAL A 23 19.99 -44.89 41.16
C VAL A 23 20.48 -43.54 41.72
N TYR A 24 20.84 -42.58 40.87
CA TYR A 24 21.26 -41.25 41.32
C TYR A 24 20.07 -40.36 41.64
N ARG A 25 18.99 -40.45 40.87
CA ARG A 25 17.76 -39.69 41.10
C ARG A 25 17.03 -40.10 42.39
N THR A 26 17.06 -41.38 42.73
CA THR A 26 16.45 -41.93 43.96
C THR A 26 17.24 -41.58 45.23
N ARG A 27 18.54 -41.32 45.11
CA ARG A 27 19.43 -40.95 46.22
C ARG A 27 19.58 -39.44 46.41
N ASP A 28 19.09 -38.66 45.47
CA ASP A 28 19.18 -37.21 45.47
C ASP A 28 18.29 -36.60 46.57
N ASN A 29 18.87 -35.69 47.36
CA ASN A 29 18.19 -34.91 48.39
C ASN A 29 17.59 -33.60 47.84
N GLY A 30 17.81 -33.29 46.56
CA GLY A 30 17.39 -32.06 45.88
C GLY A 30 18.57 -31.24 45.37
N ASP A 31 19.74 -31.34 46.01
CA ASP A 31 20.91 -30.53 45.67
C ASP A 31 21.46 -30.86 44.27
N LEU A 32 21.41 -32.14 43.85
CA LEU A 32 21.85 -32.54 42.52
C LEU A 32 20.91 -32.02 41.44
N ARG A 33 19.60 -32.02 41.71
CA ARG A 33 18.61 -31.42 40.82
C ARG A 33 18.84 -29.92 40.67
N ASP A 34 19.07 -29.20 41.77
CA ASP A 34 19.28 -27.75 41.76
C ASP A 34 20.61 -27.37 41.07
N TYR A 35 21.66 -28.17 41.29
CA TYR A 35 22.93 -28.04 40.56
C TYR A 35 22.74 -28.22 39.06
N LEU A 36 22.08 -29.31 38.63
CA LEU A 36 21.80 -29.54 37.20
C LEU A 36 20.81 -28.54 36.62
N GLY A 37 19.91 -27.98 37.43
CA GLY A 37 19.08 -26.82 37.10
C GLY A 37 19.94 -25.63 36.72
N SER A 38 20.86 -25.23 37.60
CA SER A 38 21.83 -24.13 37.36
C SER A 38 22.70 -24.38 36.12
N CYS A 39 23.19 -25.62 35.91
CA CYS A 39 23.91 -25.98 34.69
C CYS A 39 23.03 -25.87 33.44
N GLY A 40 21.76 -26.25 33.56
CA GLY A 40 20.74 -26.13 32.53
C GLY A 40 20.51 -24.69 32.09
N GLU A 41 20.39 -23.76 33.03
CA GLU A 41 20.21 -22.33 32.74
C GLU A 41 21.35 -21.78 31.85
N VAL A 42 22.61 -22.14 32.17
CA VAL A 42 23.76 -21.74 31.35
C VAL A 42 23.68 -22.36 29.95
N LEU A 43 23.30 -23.63 29.83
CA LEU A 43 23.17 -24.29 28.53
C LEU A 43 22.00 -23.74 27.71
N ASP A 44 20.90 -23.36 28.35
CA ASP A 44 19.76 -22.72 27.71
C ASP A 44 20.15 -21.34 27.19
N LEU A 45 20.94 -20.56 27.94
CA LEU A 45 21.51 -19.29 27.47
C LEU A 45 22.42 -19.50 26.26
N VAL A 46 23.36 -20.46 26.31
CA VAL A 46 24.26 -20.78 25.19
C VAL A 46 23.45 -21.20 23.96
N ARG A 47 22.45 -22.07 24.14
CA ARG A 47 21.56 -22.50 23.05
C ARG A 47 20.78 -21.33 22.47
N GLY A 48 20.26 -20.43 23.32
CA GLY A 48 19.57 -19.21 22.90
C GLY A 48 20.45 -18.32 22.05
N VAL A 49 21.71 -18.09 22.45
CA VAL A 49 22.67 -17.29 21.67
C VAL A 49 22.99 -17.97 20.33
N MET A 50 23.18 -19.28 20.30
CA MET A 50 23.45 -20.01 19.05
C MET A 50 22.23 -20.00 18.12
N ALA A 51 21.02 -20.18 18.66
CA ALA A 51 19.79 -20.10 17.90
C ALA A 51 19.57 -18.70 17.32
N GLN A 52 19.79 -17.64 18.11
CA GLN A 52 19.70 -16.26 17.64
C GLN A 52 20.72 -15.98 16.54
N ARG A 53 21.98 -16.39 16.71
CA ARG A 53 23.01 -16.24 15.66
C ARG A 53 22.68 -16.98 14.38
N LEU A 54 22.07 -18.17 14.49
CA LEU A 54 21.61 -18.92 13.35
C LEU A 54 20.45 -18.20 12.66
N ALA A 55 19.48 -17.70 13.42
CA ALA A 55 18.37 -16.91 12.90
C ALA A 55 18.88 -15.68 12.13
N ASP A 56 19.80 -14.93 12.72
CA ASP A 56 20.40 -13.71 12.16
C ASP A 56 21.17 -13.93 10.85
N ALA A 57 21.54 -15.17 10.52
CA ALA A 57 22.18 -15.52 9.25
C ALA A 57 21.19 -15.58 8.07
N PHE A 58 19.87 -15.66 8.34
CA PHE A 58 18.83 -15.80 7.33
C PHE A 58 17.86 -14.61 7.37
N PRO A 59 17.71 -13.83 6.29
CA PRO A 59 16.91 -12.61 6.30
C PRO A 59 15.41 -12.87 6.48
N ASP A 60 14.94 -14.04 6.07
CA ASP A 60 13.55 -14.49 6.11
C ASP A 60 13.18 -15.26 7.40
N HIS A 61 14.14 -15.48 8.30
CA HIS A 61 13.85 -16.14 9.58
C HIS A 61 13.02 -15.22 10.49
N PRO A 62 11.95 -15.73 11.15
CA PRO A 62 11.05 -14.91 11.97
C PRO A 62 11.76 -14.22 13.13
N ASP A 63 12.76 -14.88 13.72
CA ASP A 63 13.53 -14.36 14.86
C ASP A 63 14.78 -13.55 14.45
N ALA A 64 15.05 -13.37 13.16
CA ALA A 64 16.23 -12.62 12.72
C ALA A 64 16.10 -11.13 13.08
N GLN A 65 17.17 -10.50 13.53
CA GLN A 65 17.15 -9.09 13.96
C GLN A 65 17.35 -8.12 12.79
N GLY A 66 16.61 -7.01 12.76
CA GLY A 66 16.61 -6.07 11.62
C GLY A 66 17.96 -5.38 11.36
N TRP A 67 18.81 -5.22 12.39
CA TRP A 67 20.13 -4.59 12.24
C TRP A 67 21.11 -5.43 11.41
N THR A 68 20.85 -6.72 11.20
CA THR A 68 21.72 -7.61 10.40
C THR A 68 21.53 -7.42 8.90
N LEU A 69 20.38 -6.87 8.48
CA LEU A 69 20.02 -6.76 7.06
C LEU A 69 21.02 -5.95 6.24
N PRO A 70 21.54 -4.79 6.69
CA PRO A 70 22.55 -4.04 5.94
C PRO A 70 23.84 -4.85 5.70
N TYR A 71 24.25 -5.68 6.66
CA TYR A 71 25.45 -6.51 6.55
C TYR A 71 25.25 -7.68 5.57
N LEU A 72 24.09 -8.33 5.62
CA LEU A 72 23.73 -9.36 4.66
C LEU A 72 23.57 -8.77 3.25
N ALA A 73 23.02 -7.56 3.16
CA ALA A 73 22.88 -6.82 1.92
C ALA A 73 24.26 -6.47 1.33
N GLU A 74 25.21 -6.00 2.13
CA GLU A 74 26.60 -5.77 1.70
C GLU A 74 27.28 -7.08 1.25
N LEU A 75 27.13 -8.16 2.03
CA LEU A 75 27.68 -9.48 1.69
C LEU A 75 27.17 -10.00 0.34
N LEU A 76 25.88 -9.77 0.07
CA LEU A 76 25.23 -10.17 -1.17
C LEU A 76 25.29 -9.10 -2.26
N ASP A 77 25.95 -7.96 -2.06
CA ASP A 77 25.97 -6.80 -2.98
C ASP A 77 24.57 -6.31 -3.41
N VAL A 78 23.62 -6.33 -2.48
CA VAL A 78 22.23 -5.88 -2.68
C VAL A 78 22.07 -4.49 -2.09
N LYS A 79 21.64 -3.53 -2.91
CA LYS A 79 21.21 -2.22 -2.39
C LYS A 79 19.80 -2.34 -1.85
N LEU A 80 19.53 -2.13 -0.57
CA LEU A 80 18.16 -2.17 -0.07
C LEU A 80 17.40 -0.93 -0.57
N LEU A 81 16.40 -1.14 -1.42
CA LEU A 81 15.59 -0.06 -2.02
C LEU A 81 14.21 0.03 -1.38
N SER A 82 13.73 -1.09 -0.84
CA SER A 82 12.43 -1.15 -0.20
C SER A 82 12.39 -0.29 1.07
N PRO A 83 11.31 0.48 1.31
CA PRO A 83 11.26 1.43 2.41
C PRO A 83 11.07 0.78 3.78
N ALA A 84 10.44 -0.40 3.86
CA ALA A 84 10.10 -1.07 5.12
C ALA A 84 10.94 -2.33 5.35
N GLU A 85 11.26 -2.64 6.60
CA GLU A 85 12.09 -3.79 6.97
C GLU A 85 11.56 -5.15 6.46
N PRO A 86 10.25 -5.48 6.56
CA PRO A 86 9.73 -6.74 6.03
C PRO A 86 9.96 -6.89 4.52
N GLU A 87 9.97 -5.79 3.78
CA GLU A 87 10.19 -5.79 2.34
C GLU A 87 11.67 -5.89 2.00
N GLN A 88 12.53 -5.21 2.77
CA GLN A 88 13.98 -5.37 2.66
C GLN A 88 14.40 -6.83 2.88
N ARG A 89 13.75 -7.53 3.81
CA ARG A 89 13.97 -8.97 4.04
C ARG A 89 13.60 -9.82 2.83
N ARG A 90 12.44 -9.57 2.21
CA ARG A 90 12.01 -10.26 0.97
C ARG A 90 12.94 -9.96 -0.20
N GLU A 91 13.34 -8.69 -0.36
CA GLU A 91 14.27 -8.25 -1.38
C GLU A 91 15.63 -8.97 -1.26
N LEU A 92 16.11 -9.14 -0.03
CA LEU A 92 17.35 -9.83 0.26
C LEU A 92 17.25 -11.36 0.06
N SER A 93 16.17 -11.99 0.52
CA SER A 93 15.99 -13.45 0.42
C SER A 93 15.90 -13.93 -1.04
N GLN A 94 15.33 -13.10 -1.92
CA GLN A 94 15.16 -13.43 -3.33
C GLN A 94 16.35 -13.01 -4.22
N ALA A 95 17.29 -12.22 -3.69
CA ALA A 95 18.33 -11.56 -4.48
C ALA A 95 19.14 -12.53 -5.38
N VAL A 96 19.52 -13.70 -4.86
CA VAL A 96 20.29 -14.70 -5.61
C VAL A 96 19.48 -15.28 -6.77
N SER A 97 18.22 -15.65 -6.51
CA SER A 97 17.31 -16.20 -7.52
C SER A 97 17.03 -15.20 -8.64
N LEU A 98 16.78 -13.94 -8.29
CA LEU A 98 16.52 -12.87 -9.25
C LEU A 98 17.74 -12.59 -10.13
N ARG A 99 18.96 -12.62 -9.57
CA ARG A 99 20.19 -12.48 -10.37
C ARG A 99 20.39 -13.61 -11.37
N GLN A 100 20.11 -14.85 -10.98
CA GLN A 100 20.24 -16.01 -11.87
C GLN A 100 19.27 -15.97 -13.05
N ARG A 101 18.10 -15.34 -12.87
CA ARG A 101 17.03 -15.23 -13.87
C ARG A 101 16.94 -13.84 -14.51
N LYS A 102 17.96 -13.00 -14.33
CA LYS A 102 17.99 -11.61 -14.80
C LYS A 102 17.68 -11.52 -16.30
N GLY A 103 16.86 -10.53 -16.68
CA GLY A 103 16.44 -10.30 -18.06
C GLY A 103 15.28 -11.17 -18.54
N THR A 104 14.80 -12.11 -17.72
CA THR A 104 13.58 -12.88 -18.04
C THR A 104 12.32 -12.11 -17.65
N PRO A 105 11.21 -12.21 -18.42
CA PRO A 105 9.94 -11.59 -18.04
C PRO A 105 9.46 -12.02 -16.65
N GLY A 106 9.67 -13.29 -16.28
CA GLY A 106 9.34 -13.81 -14.94
C GLY A 106 10.05 -13.04 -13.82
N SER A 107 11.37 -12.85 -13.93
CA SER A 107 12.14 -12.07 -12.95
C SER A 107 11.72 -10.60 -12.86
N VAL A 108 11.31 -10.00 -13.98
CA VAL A 108 10.87 -8.60 -14.05
C VAL A 108 9.51 -8.44 -13.35
N ALA A 109 8.62 -9.41 -13.52
CA ALA A 109 7.30 -9.40 -12.88
C ALA A 109 7.44 -9.62 -11.37
N GLU A 110 8.26 -10.60 -10.97
CA GLU A 110 8.59 -10.90 -9.57
C GLU A 110 9.16 -9.66 -8.86
N VAL A 111 10.19 -9.02 -9.42
CA VAL A 111 10.74 -7.75 -8.89
C VAL A 111 9.67 -6.67 -8.70
N ALA A 112 8.81 -6.47 -9.71
CA ALA A 112 7.79 -5.44 -9.64
C ALA A 112 6.73 -5.76 -8.58
N GLN A 113 6.39 -7.03 -8.38
CA GLN A 113 5.44 -7.47 -7.37
C GLN A 113 6.02 -7.36 -5.96
N ASP A 114 7.25 -7.84 -5.74
CA ASP A 114 7.88 -7.91 -4.43
C ASP A 114 8.25 -6.53 -3.88
N VAL A 115 8.90 -5.69 -4.69
CA VAL A 115 9.28 -4.34 -4.28
C VAL A 115 8.08 -3.40 -4.31
N GLY A 116 7.19 -3.58 -5.28
CA GLY A 116 6.07 -2.69 -5.51
C GLY A 116 4.95 -2.83 -4.50
N GLN A 117 4.70 -4.04 -3.98
CA GLN A 117 3.53 -4.33 -3.12
C GLN A 117 2.23 -3.76 -3.75
N TYR A 118 2.01 -4.06 -5.03
CA TYR A 118 0.77 -3.70 -5.71
C TYR A 118 -0.31 -4.67 -5.26
N ALA A 119 -1.09 -4.28 -4.25
CA ALA A 119 -2.23 -5.05 -3.81
C ALA A 119 -3.43 -4.10 -3.70
N TRP A 120 -4.63 -4.66 -3.89
CA TRP A 120 -5.79 -4.08 -3.25
C TRP A 120 -5.72 -4.57 -1.82
N ASP A 121 -5.58 -3.66 -0.87
CA ASP A 121 -5.63 -3.98 0.56
C ASP A 121 -7.07 -4.38 0.94
N THR A 122 -7.56 -5.49 0.38
CA THR A 122 -8.91 -6.02 0.55
C THR A 122 -8.93 -7.12 1.59
N GLU A 123 -9.99 -7.17 2.40
CA GLU A 123 -10.15 -8.19 3.47
C GLU A 123 -10.19 -9.64 3.03
N ASP A 124 -10.68 -9.88 1.83
CA ASP A 124 -10.85 -11.25 1.33
C ASP A 124 -9.68 -11.51 0.38
N PRO A 125 -8.70 -12.35 0.78
CA PRO A 125 -7.62 -12.74 -0.10
C PRO A 125 -8.12 -13.39 -1.40
N ARG A 126 -9.38 -13.83 -1.48
CA ARG A 126 -10.00 -14.33 -2.71
C ARG A 126 -10.43 -13.22 -3.68
N ASN A 127 -10.59 -12.00 -3.18
CA ASN A 127 -10.88 -10.81 -3.97
C ASN A 127 -9.61 -10.04 -4.34
N GLU A 128 -8.48 -10.39 -3.73
CA GLU A 128 -7.20 -9.93 -4.24
C GLU A 128 -6.99 -10.46 -5.66
N PRO A 129 -6.48 -9.62 -6.55
CA PRO A 129 -6.31 -10.00 -7.92
C PRO A 129 -5.17 -11.00 -8.04
N SER A 130 -5.41 -12.07 -8.79
CA SER A 130 -4.44 -13.15 -8.97
C SER A 130 -3.13 -12.70 -9.64
N GLU A 131 -3.17 -11.61 -10.42
CA GLU A 131 -2.02 -11.03 -11.12
C GLU A 131 -1.98 -9.50 -10.88
N PRO A 132 -1.24 -9.03 -9.86
CA PRO A 132 -1.17 -7.60 -9.52
C PRO A 132 -0.27 -6.78 -10.46
N VAL A 133 0.54 -7.47 -11.26
CA VAL A 133 1.46 -6.85 -12.22
C VAL A 133 1.37 -7.63 -13.53
N TYR A 134 1.33 -6.91 -14.65
CA TYR A 134 1.40 -7.51 -15.97
C TYR A 134 2.45 -6.81 -16.85
N LEU A 135 3.25 -7.60 -17.55
CA LEU A 135 4.31 -7.08 -18.41
C LEU A 135 3.90 -7.12 -19.87
N GLN A 136 4.21 -6.05 -20.58
CA GLN A 136 4.19 -6.02 -22.04
C GLN A 136 5.54 -5.55 -22.58
N GLU A 137 6.16 -6.36 -23.44
CA GLU A 137 7.39 -5.96 -24.11
C GLU A 137 7.07 -5.02 -25.28
N GLY A 138 7.59 -3.79 -25.23
CA GLY A 138 7.26 -2.75 -26.20
C GLY A 138 7.64 -3.11 -27.64
N TRP A 139 8.69 -3.90 -27.87
CA TRP A 139 9.07 -4.36 -29.21
C TRP A 139 8.02 -5.28 -29.86
N ARG A 140 7.20 -6.01 -29.08
CA ARG A 140 6.08 -6.81 -29.62
C ARG A 140 4.91 -5.93 -30.08
N ARG A 141 4.84 -4.71 -29.55
CA ARG A 141 3.81 -3.71 -29.87
C ARG A 141 4.24 -2.74 -30.95
N VAL A 142 5.43 -2.88 -31.53
CA VAL A 142 5.88 -2.02 -32.62
C VAL A 142 5.41 -2.61 -33.95
N ALA A 143 4.78 -1.79 -34.78
CA ALA A 143 4.48 -2.14 -36.16
C ALA A 143 5.80 -2.32 -36.93
N VAL A 144 5.96 -3.47 -37.59
CA VAL A 144 7.15 -3.81 -38.37
C VAL A 144 6.75 -4.21 -39.79
N THR A 145 7.62 -3.91 -40.76
CA THR A 145 7.41 -4.31 -42.15
C THR A 145 7.48 -5.84 -42.28
N PRO A 146 6.49 -6.49 -42.93
CA PRO A 146 6.51 -7.93 -43.17
C PRO A 146 7.75 -8.37 -43.94
N ARG A 147 8.38 -9.48 -43.51
CA ARG A 147 9.44 -10.15 -44.25
C ARG A 147 8.98 -11.53 -44.68
N VAL A 148 9.09 -11.82 -45.98
CA VAL A 148 8.78 -13.14 -46.53
C VAL A 148 9.77 -14.16 -45.96
N GLY A 149 9.29 -15.32 -45.53
CA GLY A 149 10.11 -16.41 -45.01
C GLY A 149 10.50 -16.31 -43.53
N GLN A 150 10.00 -15.32 -42.79
CA GLN A 150 10.20 -15.28 -41.34
C GLN A 150 9.44 -16.44 -40.66
N PRO A 151 10.10 -17.26 -39.82
CA PRO A 151 9.42 -18.37 -39.15
C PRO A 151 8.35 -17.84 -38.19
N LEU A 152 7.21 -18.52 -38.17
CA LEU A 152 6.09 -18.20 -37.30
C LEU A 152 6.28 -18.90 -35.95
N LEU A 153 6.23 -18.12 -34.87
CA LEU A 153 6.27 -18.64 -33.51
C LEU A 153 4.92 -19.27 -33.14
N PRO A 154 4.87 -20.39 -32.40
CA PRO A 154 3.61 -20.97 -31.93
C PRO A 154 2.75 -19.92 -31.20
N PRO A 155 1.41 -19.88 -31.41
CA PRO A 155 0.52 -18.91 -30.76
C PRO A 155 0.72 -18.79 -29.25
N GLU A 156 0.92 -19.91 -28.57
CA GLU A 156 1.12 -19.99 -27.12
C GLU A 156 2.38 -19.25 -26.66
N SER A 157 3.46 -19.28 -27.45
CA SER A 157 4.70 -18.55 -27.14
C SER A 157 4.56 -17.03 -27.25
N LEU A 158 3.50 -16.58 -27.93
CA LEU A 158 3.10 -15.17 -28.04
C LEU A 158 2.01 -14.81 -27.02
N GLY A 159 1.62 -15.74 -26.15
CA GLY A 159 0.52 -15.56 -25.21
C GLY A 159 -0.84 -15.45 -25.91
N ALA A 160 -1.01 -16.07 -27.08
CA ALA A 160 -2.25 -16.04 -27.85
C ALA A 160 -2.95 -17.41 -27.83
N LEU A 161 -4.28 -17.41 -27.99
CA LEU A 161 -5.04 -18.64 -28.17
C LEU A 161 -4.51 -19.45 -29.37
N PRO A 162 -4.46 -20.79 -29.27
CA PRO A 162 -4.15 -21.63 -30.42
C PRO A 162 -5.18 -21.40 -31.52
N LEU A 163 -4.75 -21.57 -32.77
CA LEU A 163 -5.64 -21.47 -33.92
C LEU A 163 -6.33 -22.83 -34.15
N PRO A 164 -7.64 -22.85 -34.48
CA PRO A 164 -8.31 -24.09 -34.86
C PRO A 164 -7.67 -24.68 -36.13
N ALA A 165 -7.72 -26.00 -36.26
CA ALA A 165 -7.27 -26.70 -37.46
C ALA A 165 -7.92 -26.13 -38.73
N GLY A 166 -7.10 -25.85 -39.75
CA GLY A 166 -7.57 -25.24 -41.01
C GLY A 166 -7.84 -23.73 -40.96
N ALA A 167 -7.52 -23.05 -39.85
CA ALA A 167 -7.57 -21.59 -39.80
C ALA A 167 -6.69 -20.98 -40.90
N PRO A 168 -7.16 -19.92 -41.59
CA PRO A 168 -6.39 -19.31 -42.66
C PRO A 168 -5.10 -18.71 -42.10
N ALA A 169 -3.98 -18.91 -42.80
CA ALA A 169 -2.64 -18.45 -42.36
C ALA A 169 -2.62 -16.98 -41.91
N ARG A 170 -3.43 -16.11 -42.54
CA ARG A 170 -3.60 -14.68 -42.19
C ARG A 170 -4.04 -14.40 -40.75
N ARG A 171 -4.61 -15.40 -40.04
CA ARG A 171 -5.01 -15.28 -38.63
C ARG A 171 -3.86 -15.55 -37.66
N HIS A 172 -2.71 -15.97 -38.15
CA HIS A 172 -1.62 -16.37 -37.30
C HIS A 172 -1.06 -15.19 -36.48
N PRO A 173 -0.98 -15.26 -35.14
CA PRO A 173 -0.62 -14.13 -34.28
C PRO A 173 0.81 -13.62 -34.51
N ALA A 174 1.73 -14.51 -34.91
CA ALA A 174 3.09 -14.11 -35.25
C ALA A 174 3.19 -13.26 -36.53
N LEU A 175 2.14 -13.22 -37.37
CA LEU A 175 2.19 -12.41 -38.58
C LEU A 175 2.28 -10.93 -38.23
N PRO A 176 3.12 -10.16 -38.94
CA PRO A 176 3.14 -8.73 -38.82
C PRO A 176 1.84 -8.11 -39.35
N ALA A 177 1.15 -7.38 -38.47
CA ALA A 177 -0.02 -6.59 -38.80
C ALA A 177 0.30 -5.10 -38.59
N ALA A 178 0.09 -4.28 -39.61
CA ALA A 178 0.19 -2.82 -39.52
C ALA A 178 -1.17 -2.17 -39.18
N THR A 179 -2.26 -2.91 -39.40
CA THR A 179 -3.64 -2.48 -39.15
C THR A 179 -4.36 -3.54 -38.34
N VAL A 180 -5.31 -3.12 -37.50
CA VAL A 180 -6.15 -4.03 -36.73
C VAL A 180 -7.18 -4.72 -37.64
N ASP A 181 -7.47 -5.99 -37.39
CA ASP A 181 -8.55 -6.73 -38.04
C ASP A 181 -9.88 -6.29 -37.43
N LEU A 182 -10.60 -5.44 -38.17
CA LEU A 182 -11.85 -4.83 -37.71
C LEU A 182 -12.99 -5.82 -37.47
N ARG A 183 -12.83 -7.08 -37.90
CA ARG A 183 -13.87 -8.12 -37.77
C ARG A 183 -13.89 -8.80 -36.41
N TYR A 184 -12.80 -8.69 -35.63
CA TYR A 184 -12.63 -9.42 -34.37
C TYR A 184 -12.21 -8.48 -33.26
N LEU A 185 -12.74 -8.73 -32.06
CA LEU A 185 -12.25 -8.08 -30.85
C LEU A 185 -11.00 -8.78 -30.34
N SER A 186 -10.04 -7.98 -29.90
CA SER A 186 -8.84 -8.40 -29.19
C SER A 186 -9.03 -8.11 -27.71
N ARG A 187 -8.95 -9.14 -26.88
CA ARG A 187 -9.02 -9.04 -25.42
C ARG A 187 -8.31 -10.23 -24.78
N LYS A 188 -7.93 -10.10 -23.52
CA LYS A 188 -7.50 -11.26 -22.75
C LYS A 188 -8.69 -12.13 -22.34
N VAL A 189 -8.47 -13.43 -22.32
CA VAL A 189 -9.42 -14.44 -21.86
C VAL A 189 -8.75 -15.36 -20.84
N ALA A 190 -9.51 -15.76 -19.83
CA ALA A 190 -9.11 -16.81 -18.91
C ALA A 190 -9.39 -18.18 -19.53
N LEU A 191 -8.50 -19.14 -19.26
CA LEU A 191 -8.72 -20.53 -19.60
C LEU A 191 -9.20 -21.30 -18.36
N PRO A 192 -10.00 -22.36 -18.52
CA PRO A 192 -10.28 -23.26 -17.41
C PRO A 192 -8.97 -23.82 -16.82
N PRO A 193 -8.93 -24.10 -15.51
CA PRO A 193 -7.76 -24.65 -14.85
C PRO A 193 -7.33 -25.97 -15.52
N ARG A 194 -6.06 -26.33 -15.36
CA ARG A 194 -5.55 -27.63 -15.80
C ARG A 194 -6.27 -28.76 -15.04
N GLY A 195 -6.15 -29.99 -15.55
CA GLY A 195 -6.79 -31.16 -14.94
C GLY A 195 -6.32 -31.45 -13.51
N ASP A 196 -5.16 -30.91 -13.11
CA ASP A 196 -4.62 -30.95 -11.74
C ASP A 196 -5.11 -29.79 -10.85
N GLY A 197 -6.02 -28.95 -11.35
CA GLY A 197 -6.54 -27.77 -10.65
C GLY A 197 -5.66 -26.52 -10.74
N SER A 198 -4.48 -26.59 -11.35
CA SER A 198 -3.58 -25.43 -11.46
C SER A 198 -4.12 -24.38 -12.43
N SER A 199 -3.97 -23.10 -12.07
CA SER A 199 -4.37 -21.98 -12.92
C SER A 199 -3.53 -21.91 -14.20
N ARG A 200 -4.13 -21.44 -15.29
CA ARG A 200 -3.44 -21.18 -16.55
C ARG A 200 -3.25 -19.66 -16.70
N PRO A 201 -2.10 -19.21 -17.26
CA PRO A 201 -1.94 -17.80 -17.57
C PRO A 201 -3.01 -17.37 -18.60
N PRO A 202 -3.56 -16.15 -18.48
CA PRO A 202 -4.52 -15.65 -19.46
C PRO A 202 -3.86 -15.49 -20.83
N LEU A 203 -4.63 -15.78 -21.89
CA LEU A 203 -4.18 -15.65 -23.28
C LEU A 203 -4.96 -14.57 -24.01
N GLN A 204 -4.35 -14.00 -25.05
CA GLN A 204 -5.00 -13.06 -25.94
C GLN A 204 -5.91 -13.79 -26.94
N GLU A 205 -7.19 -13.40 -26.95
CA GLU A 205 -8.13 -13.70 -28.01
C GLU A 205 -7.88 -12.74 -29.18
N ASN A 206 -7.57 -13.26 -30.37
CA ASN A 206 -7.28 -12.49 -31.60
C ASN A 206 -6.28 -11.34 -31.45
N VAL A 207 -4.97 -11.63 -31.41
CA VAL A 207 -3.88 -10.61 -31.27
C VAL A 207 -4.02 -9.40 -32.20
N HIS A 208 -4.47 -9.59 -33.44
CA HIS A 208 -4.60 -8.51 -34.43
C HIS A 208 -5.95 -7.79 -34.39
N GLY A 209 -6.89 -8.19 -33.54
CA GLY A 209 -8.24 -7.60 -33.48
C GLY A 209 -8.29 -6.18 -32.90
N ILE A 210 -9.47 -5.57 -32.91
CA ILE A 210 -9.75 -4.28 -32.27
C ILE A 210 -9.62 -4.45 -30.75
N PRO A 211 -8.74 -3.70 -30.06
CA PRO A 211 -8.62 -3.80 -28.60
C PRO A 211 -9.92 -3.33 -27.93
N ALA A 212 -10.41 -4.11 -26.97
CA ALA A 212 -11.61 -3.75 -26.20
C ALA A 212 -11.42 -2.47 -25.38
N ALA A 213 -10.21 -2.24 -24.87
CA ALA A 213 -9.83 -1.06 -24.10
C ALA A 213 -8.46 -0.55 -24.59
N PRO A 214 -8.40 0.39 -25.56
CA PRO A 214 -7.13 0.88 -26.10
C PRO A 214 -6.24 1.51 -25.01
N GLY A 215 -4.97 1.13 -24.94
CA GLY A 215 -3.99 1.65 -23.98
C GLY A 215 -3.94 0.91 -22.63
N HIS A 216 -4.77 -0.11 -22.44
CA HIS A 216 -4.81 -0.94 -21.23
C HIS A 216 -3.91 -2.20 -21.35
N PHE A 217 -3.80 -2.97 -20.26
CA PHE A 217 -2.95 -4.16 -20.17
C PHE A 217 -3.33 -5.30 -21.13
N ASP A 218 -4.55 -5.29 -21.67
CA ASP A 218 -5.05 -6.25 -22.68
C ASP A 218 -4.95 -5.72 -24.12
N ASP A 219 -4.52 -4.47 -24.30
CA ASP A 219 -4.25 -3.88 -25.61
C ASP A 219 -2.87 -4.30 -26.13
N VAL A 220 -2.86 -5.31 -27.01
CA VAL A 220 -1.67 -5.78 -27.71
C VAL A 220 -1.53 -5.20 -29.12
N SER A 221 -2.33 -4.18 -29.48
CA SER A 221 -2.29 -3.58 -30.81
C SER A 221 -0.89 -3.06 -31.13
N ARG A 222 -0.45 -3.31 -32.38
CA ARG A 222 0.82 -2.80 -32.88
C ARG A 222 0.67 -1.34 -33.29
N ARG A 223 1.62 -0.50 -32.89
CA ARG A 223 1.62 0.95 -33.15
C ARG A 223 2.99 1.42 -33.61
N THR A 224 3.02 2.61 -34.19
CA THR A 224 4.27 3.32 -34.48
C THR A 224 5.01 3.59 -33.17
N PRO A 225 6.36 3.45 -33.12
CA PRO A 225 7.14 3.83 -31.95
C PRO A 225 6.86 5.28 -31.54
N ASP A 226 6.58 5.49 -30.26
CA ASP A 226 6.37 6.82 -29.70
C ASP A 226 7.70 7.35 -29.12
N LEU A 227 8.22 8.40 -29.75
CA LEU A 227 9.51 9.01 -29.40
C LEU A 227 9.39 10.07 -28.30
N ARG A 228 8.18 10.41 -27.85
CA ARG A 228 7.97 11.39 -26.78
C ARG A 228 8.47 10.86 -25.44
N ARG A 229 8.58 11.78 -24.47
CA ARG A 229 8.88 11.44 -23.07
C ARG A 229 7.80 10.46 -22.56
N PRO A 230 8.18 9.29 -22.04
CA PRO A 230 7.22 8.32 -21.54
C PRO A 230 6.55 8.84 -20.27
N SER A 231 5.28 8.47 -20.11
CA SER A 231 4.48 8.65 -18.91
C SER A 231 3.54 7.45 -18.78
N ALA A 232 2.81 7.36 -17.67
CA ALA A 232 1.74 6.37 -17.49
C ALA A 232 0.70 6.39 -18.63
N ARG A 233 0.49 7.54 -19.31
CA ARG A 233 -0.56 7.70 -20.34
C ARG A 233 -0.04 7.76 -21.78
N GLN A 234 1.24 8.07 -21.99
CA GLN A 234 1.81 8.31 -23.32
C GLN A 234 3.24 7.79 -23.43
N GLY A 235 3.71 7.49 -24.64
CA GLY A 235 5.07 7.00 -24.83
C GLY A 235 5.29 5.55 -24.40
N GLN A 236 4.25 4.76 -24.18
CA GLN A 236 4.42 3.38 -23.72
C GLN A 236 5.02 2.46 -24.81
N VAL A 237 4.68 2.71 -26.08
CA VAL A 237 5.06 1.83 -27.21
C VAL A 237 6.42 2.24 -27.78
N HIS A 238 7.46 1.48 -27.44
CA HIS A 238 8.82 1.68 -27.96
C HIS A 238 9.60 0.37 -27.90
N PRO A 239 10.48 0.04 -28.88
CA PRO A 239 11.18 -1.25 -28.91
C PRO A 239 12.14 -1.47 -27.73
N LYS A 240 12.60 -0.38 -27.11
CA LYS A 240 13.48 -0.40 -25.92
C LYS A 240 12.74 -0.20 -24.59
N ARG A 241 11.42 -0.37 -24.57
CA ARG A 241 10.60 -0.17 -23.36
C ARG A 241 9.87 -1.46 -22.99
N VAL A 242 9.73 -1.68 -21.69
CA VAL A 242 8.82 -2.67 -21.10
C VAL A 242 7.77 -1.90 -20.32
N ALA A 243 6.51 -2.05 -20.70
CA ALA A 243 5.41 -1.50 -19.93
C ALA A 243 5.04 -2.49 -18.83
N VAL A 244 5.14 -2.03 -17.59
CA VAL A 244 4.77 -2.77 -16.40
C VAL A 244 3.43 -2.22 -15.95
N PHE A 245 2.36 -2.91 -16.34
CA PHE A 245 1.01 -2.59 -15.89
C PHE A 245 0.88 -3.02 -14.45
N THR A 246 0.42 -2.12 -13.60
CA THR A 246 0.33 -2.35 -12.16
C THR A 246 -1.08 -2.07 -11.68
N LEU A 247 -1.48 -2.74 -10.60
CA LEU A 247 -2.68 -2.32 -9.91
C LEU A 247 -2.48 -0.89 -9.44
N PRO A 248 -3.51 -0.07 -9.58
CA PRO A 248 -3.35 1.31 -9.26
C PRO A 248 -3.45 1.46 -7.73
N ARG A 249 -2.59 2.30 -7.17
CA ARG A 249 -2.51 2.51 -5.71
C ARG A 249 -3.88 2.87 -5.15
N VAL A 250 -4.26 2.20 -4.07
CA VAL A 250 -5.56 2.38 -3.39
C VAL A 250 -5.39 3.30 -2.21
N GLY A 251 -6.44 4.06 -1.89
CA GLY A 251 -6.47 4.95 -0.74
C GLY A 251 -7.38 4.41 0.35
N PHE A 252 -7.96 5.31 1.16
CA PHE A 252 -9.02 4.95 2.11
C PHE A 252 -10.25 4.32 1.43
N PHE A 253 -10.48 4.62 0.15
CA PHE A 253 -11.59 4.09 -0.62
C PHE A 253 -11.07 3.08 -1.67
N PRO A 254 -11.24 1.76 -1.47
CA PRO A 254 -10.81 0.73 -2.41
C PRO A 254 -11.73 0.65 -3.65
N PRO A 255 -11.31 -0.06 -4.72
CA PRO A 255 -12.15 -0.30 -5.89
C PRO A 255 -13.48 -0.98 -5.53
N GLY A 256 -14.57 -0.46 -6.07
CA GLY A 256 -15.92 -0.92 -5.77
C GLY A 256 -16.48 -0.39 -4.45
N TRP A 257 -15.77 0.48 -3.72
CA TRP A 257 -16.31 1.20 -2.56
C TRP A 257 -17.56 1.98 -2.94
N GLU A 258 -18.61 1.85 -2.13
CA GLU A 258 -19.86 2.60 -2.23
C GLU A 258 -20.16 3.27 -0.88
N PHE A 259 -20.93 4.37 -0.89
CA PHE A 259 -21.41 4.96 0.37
C PHE A 259 -22.33 3.94 1.06
N GLY A 260 -21.86 3.33 2.15
CA GLY A 260 -22.57 2.26 2.88
C GLY A 260 -21.84 0.92 2.88
N ASP A 261 -20.64 0.91 2.33
CA ASP A 261 -19.82 -0.27 2.22
C ASP A 261 -19.37 -0.83 3.59
N THR A 262 -19.72 -2.11 3.76
CA THR A 262 -19.34 -3.09 4.78
C THR A 262 -17.87 -3.20 5.14
N ARG A 263 -17.05 -3.00 4.11
CA ARG A 263 -15.66 -3.45 4.04
C ARG A 263 -14.75 -2.51 4.86
N PRO A 264 -13.65 -3.00 5.44
CA PRO A 264 -12.77 -2.25 6.28
C PRO A 264 -11.87 -1.35 5.46
N LEU A 265 -11.17 -0.48 6.18
CA LEU A 265 -10.08 0.26 5.61
C LEU A 265 -8.91 -0.66 5.27
N PRO A 266 -8.30 -0.49 4.09
CA PRO A 266 -6.94 -0.91 3.81
C PRO A 266 -5.97 -0.66 4.98
N VAL A 267 -5.26 -1.67 5.48
CA VAL A 267 -4.18 -1.52 6.49
C VAL A 267 -2.89 -2.03 5.88
N PRO A 268 -1.72 -1.44 6.16
CA PRO A 268 -0.44 -2.00 5.71
C PRO A 268 -0.22 -3.42 6.26
N PRO A 269 0.52 -4.28 5.55
CA PRO A 269 0.82 -5.63 6.00
C PRO A 269 1.90 -5.59 7.09
N GLU A 270 1.49 -5.31 8.34
CA GLU A 270 2.26 -5.75 9.50
C GLU A 270 1.68 -7.07 10.04
N PRO A 271 2.52 -8.12 10.22
CA PRO A 271 2.07 -9.45 10.65
C PRO A 271 1.43 -9.48 12.05
N SER A 272 1.48 -8.38 12.81
CA SER A 272 0.95 -8.27 14.19
C SER A 272 -0.45 -7.62 14.29
N ARG A 273 -0.98 -7.03 13.20
CA ARG A 273 -2.29 -6.33 13.21
C ARG A 273 -3.14 -6.68 12.00
N VAL A 274 -3.65 -7.91 11.98
CA VAL A 274 -4.86 -8.21 11.20
C VAL A 274 -6.03 -7.53 11.92
N LEU A 275 -6.55 -6.42 11.37
CA LEU A 275 -7.73 -5.79 11.96
C LEU A 275 -8.93 -6.76 11.83
N PRO A 276 -9.75 -6.92 12.89
CA PRO A 276 -10.93 -7.75 12.84
C PRO A 276 -11.91 -7.27 11.77
N ARG A 277 -12.67 -8.21 11.19
CA ARG A 277 -13.76 -7.88 10.26
C ARG A 277 -14.75 -6.92 10.90
N ARG A 278 -15.13 -5.88 10.15
CA ARG A 278 -16.21 -4.98 10.55
C ARG A 278 -17.54 -5.74 10.59
N ARG A 279 -18.40 -5.38 11.54
CA ARG A 279 -19.75 -5.94 11.69
C ARG A 279 -20.75 -4.81 11.57
N GLN A 280 -21.82 -5.05 10.82
CA GLN A 280 -23.03 -4.25 10.98
C GLN A 280 -23.63 -4.56 12.34
N GLY A 281 -23.96 -3.52 13.08
CA GLY A 281 -24.57 -3.63 14.39
C GLY A 281 -25.08 -2.26 14.83
N PRO A 282 -26.10 -2.23 15.72
CA PRO A 282 -26.57 -0.97 16.28
C PRO A 282 -25.44 -0.29 17.06
N LEU A 283 -25.54 1.03 17.17
CA LEU A 283 -24.70 1.80 18.08
C LEU A 283 -24.70 1.17 19.48
N THR A 284 -23.52 0.92 20.06
CA THR A 284 -23.40 0.41 21.43
C THR A 284 -24.02 1.41 22.39
N PRO A 285 -24.85 0.97 23.37
CA PRO A 285 -25.37 1.88 24.37
C PRO A 285 -24.21 2.52 25.14
N GLU A 286 -24.34 3.79 25.50
CA GLU A 286 -23.33 4.46 26.30
C GLU A 286 -23.11 3.67 27.61
N PRO A 287 -21.86 3.33 27.95
CA PRO A 287 -21.58 2.58 29.17
C PRO A 287 -21.99 3.40 30.39
N GLU A 288 -22.41 2.77 31.50
CA GLU A 288 -22.71 3.51 32.74
C GLU A 288 -21.43 4.04 33.43
N SER A 289 -20.27 3.41 33.20
CA SER A 289 -18.95 3.84 33.68
C SER A 289 -17.87 3.48 32.65
N GLY A 290 -17.00 4.43 32.27
CA GLY A 290 -15.87 4.21 31.35
C GLY A 290 -15.95 4.94 30.00
N ALA A 291 -14.95 4.68 29.16
CA ALA A 291 -14.81 5.24 27.81
C ALA A 291 -15.85 4.68 26.84
N TYR A 292 -16.30 5.50 25.90
CA TYR A 292 -17.15 5.07 24.80
C TYR A 292 -16.28 4.44 23.71
N VAL A 293 -16.35 3.11 23.57
CA VAL A 293 -15.47 2.34 22.68
C VAL A 293 -16.27 1.79 21.51
N LEU A 294 -15.89 2.20 20.29
CA LEU A 294 -16.43 1.70 19.04
C LEU A 294 -15.30 0.99 18.28
N GLU A 295 -15.43 -0.31 18.06
CA GLU A 295 -14.41 -1.08 17.34
C GLU A 295 -15.04 -1.99 16.29
N ASN A 296 -14.53 -1.90 15.06
CA ASN A 296 -14.92 -2.78 13.96
C ASN A 296 -16.43 -2.71 13.64
N LEU A 297 -17.01 -1.51 13.64
CA LEU A 297 -18.43 -1.29 13.40
C LEU A 297 -18.67 -0.52 12.09
N VAL A 298 -19.76 -0.85 11.40
CA VAL A 298 -20.32 -0.01 10.34
C VAL A 298 -21.69 0.49 10.77
N LEU A 299 -21.80 1.82 10.89
CA LEU A 299 -23.02 2.54 11.22
C LEU A 299 -23.63 3.10 9.92
N PRO A 300 -24.85 2.68 9.56
CA PRO A 300 -25.50 3.10 8.33
C PRO A 300 -25.95 4.57 8.38
N GLU A 301 -26.37 5.09 7.23
CA GLU A 301 -26.91 6.45 7.13
C GLU A 301 -28.15 6.62 8.03
N GLY A 302 -28.19 7.70 8.80
CA GLY A 302 -29.27 8.00 9.76
C GLY A 302 -28.97 7.60 11.22
N GLU A 303 -27.89 6.86 11.48
CA GLU A 303 -27.36 6.68 12.84
C GLU A 303 -26.23 7.67 13.11
N ASP A 304 -26.57 8.78 13.78
CA ASP A 304 -25.58 9.77 14.20
C ASP A 304 -24.88 9.31 15.49
N VAL A 305 -23.56 9.52 15.56
CA VAL A 305 -22.76 9.23 16.75
C VAL A 305 -22.73 10.48 17.62
N ILE A 306 -23.42 10.45 18.75
CA ILE A 306 -23.42 11.54 19.72
C ILE A 306 -22.58 11.08 20.91
N VAL A 307 -21.47 11.77 21.17
CA VAL A 307 -20.60 11.49 22.31
C VAL A 307 -20.75 12.61 23.33
N SER A 308 -21.32 12.27 24.49
CA SER A 308 -21.51 13.19 25.62
C SER A 308 -20.72 12.73 26.85
N ASN A 309 -20.10 13.67 27.57
CA ASN A 309 -19.47 13.49 28.89
C ASN A 309 -18.34 12.45 29.04
N ARG A 310 -17.87 11.77 27.97
CA ARG A 310 -16.93 10.64 28.06
C ARG A 310 -15.89 10.61 26.94
N PRO A 311 -14.70 10.03 27.19
CA PRO A 311 -13.70 9.85 26.13
C PRO A 311 -14.21 8.86 25.08
N LEU A 312 -13.98 9.18 23.81
CA LEU A 312 -14.27 8.30 22.67
C LEU A 312 -12.99 7.58 22.27
N VAL A 313 -13.08 6.27 22.07
CA VAL A 313 -12.07 5.47 21.38
C VAL A 313 -12.77 4.76 20.22
N MET A 314 -12.51 5.22 19.00
CA MET A 314 -13.08 4.68 17.77
C MET A 314 -11.98 4.07 16.93
N ARG A 315 -12.09 2.78 16.59
CA ARG A 315 -11.10 2.07 15.79
C ARG A 315 -11.74 1.22 14.72
N ASN A 316 -11.22 1.32 13.50
CA ASN A 316 -11.69 0.50 12.39
C ASN A 316 -13.20 0.61 12.14
N CYS A 317 -13.77 1.82 12.21
CA CYS A 317 -15.20 2.02 12.06
C CYS A 317 -15.55 2.79 10.77
N VAL A 318 -16.77 2.58 10.25
CA VAL A 318 -17.37 3.41 9.19
C VAL A 318 -18.62 4.05 9.76
N VAL A 319 -18.71 5.38 9.68
CA VAL A 319 -19.90 6.13 10.07
C VAL A 319 -20.39 6.88 8.84
N GLN A 320 -21.57 6.51 8.37
CA GLN A 320 -22.16 7.23 7.24
C GLN A 320 -22.82 8.55 7.65
N GLY A 321 -23.37 8.59 8.88
CA GLY A 321 -24.00 9.75 9.47
C GLY A 321 -23.03 10.80 10.00
N ASN A 322 -23.57 11.72 10.79
CA ASN A 322 -22.79 12.76 11.45
C ASN A 322 -22.24 12.26 12.80
N MET A 323 -21.19 12.92 13.27
CA MET A 323 -20.61 12.66 14.57
C MET A 323 -20.48 13.97 15.35
N TYR A 324 -21.07 14.01 16.53
CA TYR A 324 -21.05 15.14 17.43
C TYR A 324 -20.29 14.78 18.70
N ILE A 325 -19.21 15.51 18.98
CA ILE A 325 -18.37 15.33 20.16
C ILE A 325 -18.46 16.61 21.00
N ASP A 326 -19.26 16.55 22.08
CA ASP A 326 -19.57 17.70 22.93
C ASP A 326 -19.04 17.46 24.35
N VAL A 327 -17.72 17.34 24.51
CA VAL A 327 -17.09 17.01 25.80
C VAL A 327 -15.86 17.88 26.06
N SER A 328 -15.88 18.62 27.17
CA SER A 328 -14.86 19.62 27.48
C SER A 328 -13.53 19.05 28.02
N ASP A 329 -13.56 17.92 28.71
CA ASP A 329 -12.44 17.55 29.61
C ASP A 329 -11.76 16.22 29.26
N THR A 330 -12.05 15.59 28.13
CA THR A 330 -11.48 14.27 27.75
C THR A 330 -10.84 14.26 26.38
N SER A 331 -9.74 13.51 26.23
CA SER A 331 -9.16 13.26 24.90
C SER A 331 -9.97 12.20 24.15
N HIS A 332 -10.14 12.40 22.86
CA HIS A 332 -10.85 11.49 21.96
C HIS A 332 -9.88 10.94 20.95
N VAL A 333 -9.96 9.64 20.66
CA VAL A 333 -9.04 8.95 19.74
C VAL A 333 -9.85 8.26 18.65
N ILE A 334 -9.55 8.60 17.39
CA ILE A 334 -10.15 8.00 16.22
C ILE A 334 -9.03 7.46 15.33
N GLU A 335 -8.98 6.16 15.14
CA GLU A 335 -7.94 5.50 14.35
C GLU A 335 -8.57 4.61 13.27
N ASP A 336 -7.95 4.58 12.09
CA ASP A 336 -8.29 3.63 11.02
C ASP A 336 -9.79 3.66 10.66
N SER A 337 -10.42 4.85 10.67
CA SER A 337 -11.87 5.01 10.55
C SER A 337 -12.30 5.95 9.43
N ILE A 338 -13.50 5.75 8.89
CA ILE A 338 -14.12 6.63 7.88
C ILE A 338 -15.36 7.25 8.49
N VAL A 339 -15.50 8.58 8.38
CA VAL A 339 -16.75 9.29 8.65
C VAL A 339 -17.12 10.08 7.40
N THR A 340 -18.22 9.72 6.74
CA THR A 340 -18.62 10.42 5.50
C THR A 340 -19.39 11.70 5.76
N GLY A 341 -20.10 11.76 6.88
CA GLY A 341 -20.82 12.96 7.32
C GLY A 341 -19.90 14.00 7.98
N MET A 342 -20.54 14.93 8.67
CA MET A 342 -19.86 16.00 9.41
C MET A 342 -19.41 15.52 10.78
N VAL A 343 -18.16 15.82 11.12
CA VAL A 343 -17.60 15.64 12.45
C VAL A 343 -17.52 17.00 13.13
N THR A 344 -18.40 17.26 14.08
CA THR A 344 -18.38 18.48 14.88
C THR A 344 -17.82 18.18 16.26
N LYS A 345 -16.75 18.88 16.63
CA LYS A 345 -16.21 18.82 17.99
C LYS A 345 -16.23 20.21 18.61
N ASN A 346 -16.95 20.33 19.72
CA ASN A 346 -17.05 21.56 20.49
C ASN A 346 -15.95 21.65 21.56
N LEU A 347 -15.90 22.81 22.23
CA LEU A 347 -15.09 23.16 23.41
C LEU A 347 -14.52 21.94 24.13
N GLY A 348 -13.19 21.83 24.23
CA GLY A 348 -12.56 20.83 25.08
C GLY A 348 -11.16 20.35 24.68
N ASN A 349 -10.69 19.32 25.37
CA ASN A 349 -9.41 18.64 25.15
C ASN A 349 -9.24 18.08 23.73
N GLU A 350 -8.01 17.67 23.40
CA GLU A 350 -7.56 17.31 22.06
C GLU A 350 -8.30 16.09 21.46
N LEU A 351 -8.76 16.24 20.20
CA LEU A 351 -9.18 15.13 19.34
C LEU A 351 -7.97 14.61 18.54
N VAL A 352 -7.59 13.35 18.75
CA VAL A 352 -6.51 12.69 18.02
C VAL A 352 -7.10 11.81 16.93
N VAL A 353 -6.75 12.10 15.68
CA VAL A 353 -7.20 11.36 14.50
C VAL A 353 -5.99 10.77 13.80
N ARG A 354 -5.99 9.46 13.54
CA ARG A 354 -4.91 8.79 12.80
C ARG A 354 -5.45 7.93 11.68
N ARG A 355 -4.81 7.95 10.52
CA ARG A 355 -5.11 7.05 9.39
C ARG A 355 -6.61 6.97 9.11
N SER A 356 -7.29 8.11 9.08
CA SER A 356 -8.75 8.17 8.97
C SER A 356 -9.18 9.09 7.83
N ALA A 357 -10.42 8.93 7.37
CA ALA A 357 -10.97 9.77 6.31
C ALA A 357 -12.28 10.44 6.77
N PHE A 358 -12.31 11.77 6.84
CA PHE A 358 -13.50 12.54 7.23
C PHE A 358 -14.02 13.40 6.07
N GLY A 359 -15.33 13.36 5.83
CA GLY A 359 -15.98 14.19 4.83
C GLY A 359 -15.85 15.67 5.16
N HIS A 360 -16.27 16.05 6.38
CA HIS A 360 -16.11 17.40 6.90
C HIS A 360 -15.69 17.36 8.37
N LEU A 361 -14.67 18.14 8.74
CA LEU A 361 -14.24 18.31 10.13
C LEU A 361 -14.46 19.75 10.56
N GLN A 362 -15.29 19.96 11.57
CA GLN A 362 -15.60 21.25 12.17
C GLN A 362 -15.16 21.27 13.64
N LEU A 363 -14.27 22.19 13.99
CA LEU A 363 -13.78 22.37 15.35
C LEU A 363 -14.19 23.74 15.89
N GLU A 364 -15.00 23.73 16.94
CA GLU A 364 -15.40 24.93 17.67
C GLU A 364 -14.65 25.01 19.00
N ALA A 365 -13.88 26.08 19.21
CA ALA A 365 -13.21 26.34 20.48
C ALA A 365 -13.38 27.79 20.93
N GLY A 366 -13.36 28.00 22.25
CA GLY A 366 -13.47 29.32 22.86
C GLY A 366 -12.15 30.11 22.87
N THR A 367 -10.99 29.46 22.68
CA THR A 367 -9.65 30.10 22.71
C THR A 367 -8.68 29.45 21.71
N LEU A 368 -7.77 30.25 21.15
CA LEU A 368 -6.81 29.84 20.10
C LEU A 368 -5.57 29.08 20.60
N ASP A 369 -5.36 29.02 21.93
CA ASP A 369 -4.15 28.42 22.53
C ASP A 369 -4.33 26.96 22.94
N VAL A 370 -5.54 26.41 22.82
CA VAL A 370 -5.82 25.00 23.08
C VAL A 370 -5.79 24.23 21.75
N VAL A 371 -5.03 23.13 21.72
CA VAL A 371 -5.02 22.21 20.58
C VAL A 371 -6.41 21.57 20.47
N GLY A 372 -7.16 21.97 19.45
CA GLY A 372 -8.50 21.44 19.19
C GLY A 372 -8.46 20.00 18.68
N ALA A 373 -7.52 19.73 17.76
CA ALA A 373 -7.27 18.39 17.22
C ALA A 373 -5.82 18.22 16.70
N THR A 374 -5.33 16.98 16.76
CA THR A 374 -4.15 16.51 16.02
C THR A 374 -4.56 15.42 15.06
N VAL A 375 -4.33 15.65 13.78
CA VAL A 375 -4.72 14.76 12.68
C VAL A 375 -3.47 14.27 11.97
N GLU A 376 -3.32 12.95 11.85
CA GLU A 376 -2.13 12.30 11.31
C GLU A 376 -2.51 11.31 10.20
N ASP A 377 -1.76 11.31 9.09
CA ASP A 377 -1.90 10.34 7.98
C ASP A 377 -3.35 10.22 7.46
N SER A 378 -4.08 11.33 7.40
CA SER A 378 -5.54 11.31 7.22
C SER A 378 -6.00 12.12 6.02
N LEU A 379 -7.19 11.79 5.51
CA LEU A 379 -7.82 12.46 4.36
C LEU A 379 -9.05 13.25 4.83
N LEU A 380 -9.09 14.54 4.52
CA LEU A 380 -10.22 15.41 4.82
C LEU A 380 -10.87 15.91 3.52
N GLY A 381 -12.20 15.88 3.45
CA GLY A 381 -12.94 16.54 2.39
C GLY A 381 -12.87 18.06 2.54
N SER A 382 -13.26 18.59 3.70
CA SER A 382 -13.05 19.99 4.09
C SER A 382 -12.81 20.13 5.60
N LEU A 383 -12.23 21.26 5.99
CA LEU A 383 -11.82 21.55 7.35
C LEU A 383 -12.20 22.97 7.74
N GLU A 384 -12.93 23.12 8.83
CA GLU A 384 -13.24 24.38 9.49
C GLU A 384 -12.80 24.31 10.96
N SER A 385 -12.01 25.28 11.42
CA SER A 385 -11.51 25.29 12.79
C SER A 385 -11.37 26.70 13.33
N THR A 386 -12.04 26.97 14.43
CA THR A 386 -11.80 28.16 15.27
C THR A 386 -10.74 27.92 16.34
N ALA A 387 -10.24 26.68 16.45
CA ALA A 387 -9.17 26.25 17.36
C ALA A 387 -7.82 26.12 16.64
N LEU A 388 -6.74 25.94 17.41
CA LEU A 388 -5.47 25.44 16.87
C LEU A 388 -5.63 23.99 16.40
N ILE A 389 -5.27 23.71 15.15
CA ILE A 389 -5.22 22.35 14.61
C ILE A 389 -3.80 21.96 14.18
N THR A 390 -3.40 20.74 14.54
CA THR A 390 -2.14 20.13 14.10
C THR A 390 -2.43 19.09 13.02
N LEU A 391 -1.77 19.21 11.87
CA LEU A 391 -1.93 18.35 10.69
C LEU A 391 -0.57 17.74 10.32
N LEU A 392 -0.45 16.42 10.41
CA LEU A 392 0.76 15.68 10.11
C LEU A 392 0.48 14.72 8.97
N SER A 393 1.06 14.96 7.80
CA SER A 393 0.82 14.11 6.62
C SER A 393 -0.67 14.04 6.25
N VAL A 394 -1.37 15.16 6.20
CA VAL A 394 -2.82 15.21 5.92
C VAL A 394 -3.07 15.72 4.51
N THR A 395 -4.08 15.16 3.84
CA THR A 395 -4.59 15.72 2.58
C THR A 395 -5.95 16.35 2.80
N VAL A 396 -6.11 17.64 2.46
CA VAL A 396 -7.41 18.32 2.41
C VAL A 396 -7.80 18.54 0.96
N LEU A 397 -8.89 17.91 0.50
CA LEU A 397 -9.29 17.95 -0.92
C LEU A 397 -10.01 19.24 -1.30
N GLY A 398 -10.94 19.69 -0.46
CA GLY A 398 -11.78 20.86 -0.64
C GLY A 398 -11.23 22.09 0.07
N SER A 399 -12.07 22.77 0.85
CA SER A 399 -11.71 24.01 1.55
C SER A 399 -11.06 23.75 2.91
N MET A 400 -10.17 24.64 3.29
CA MET A 400 -9.65 24.79 4.64
C MET A 400 -9.86 26.23 5.11
N ASP A 401 -10.53 26.38 6.23
CA ASP A 401 -10.61 27.61 7.01
C ASP A 401 -10.23 27.30 8.46
N ALA A 402 -8.98 27.58 8.83
CA ALA A 402 -8.51 27.39 10.19
C ALA A 402 -7.95 28.70 10.73
N ALA A 403 -8.41 29.07 11.93
CA ALA A 403 -7.95 30.27 12.62
C ALA A 403 -6.46 30.18 12.99
N ARG A 404 -5.96 28.98 13.31
CA ARG A 404 -4.53 28.70 13.52
C ARG A 404 -4.18 27.26 13.17
N CYS A 405 -3.09 27.06 12.42
CA CYS A 405 -2.69 25.73 11.96
C CYS A 405 -1.19 25.46 12.06
N PHE A 406 -0.85 24.28 12.57
CA PHE A 406 0.47 23.67 12.44
C PHE A 406 0.39 22.48 11.50
N ALA A 407 1.01 22.58 10.34
CA ALA A 407 1.00 21.53 9.33
C ALA A 407 2.43 21.10 8.97
N ASN A 408 2.67 19.79 8.95
CA ASN A 408 3.89 19.19 8.42
C ASN A 408 3.53 18.14 7.35
N ASP A 409 4.34 18.04 6.29
CA ASP A 409 4.21 17.05 5.22
C ASP A 409 2.79 16.95 4.60
N SER A 410 2.01 18.03 4.68
CA SER A 410 0.58 18.04 4.38
C SER A 410 0.27 18.67 3.03
N LEU A 411 -0.84 18.25 2.42
CA LEU A 411 -1.24 18.62 1.07
C LEU A 411 -2.65 19.24 1.09
N PHE A 412 -2.73 20.55 0.88
CA PHE A 412 -3.99 21.27 0.76
C PHE A 412 -4.30 21.46 -0.72
N ALA A 413 -5.22 20.68 -1.29
CA ALA A 413 -5.51 20.66 -2.72
C ALA A 413 -6.44 21.79 -3.17
N GLY A 414 -7.54 22.00 -2.44
CA GLY A 414 -8.52 23.04 -2.72
C GLY A 414 -8.16 24.39 -2.10
N SER A 415 -9.15 25.22 -1.79
CA SER A 415 -8.92 26.59 -1.32
C SER A 415 -8.51 26.64 0.15
N VAL A 416 -7.56 27.51 0.49
CA VAL A 416 -7.15 27.77 1.88
C VAL A 416 -7.40 29.25 2.16
N THR A 417 -8.19 29.56 3.19
CA THR A 417 -8.39 30.93 3.68
C THR A 417 -7.18 31.33 4.54
N PRO A 418 -6.37 32.32 4.12
CA PRO A 418 -5.14 32.65 4.83
C PRO A 418 -5.41 33.55 6.06
N HIS A 419 -4.81 33.22 7.19
CA HIS A 419 -4.81 34.00 8.43
C HIS A 419 -3.37 34.30 8.88
N PRO A 420 -2.59 35.13 8.16
CA PRO A 420 -1.18 35.36 8.48
C PRO A 420 -0.99 36.15 9.79
N GLY A 421 0.12 35.92 10.50
CA GLY A 421 0.53 36.72 11.65
C GLY A 421 -0.09 36.28 12.99
N VAL A 422 -0.82 35.16 12.99
CA VAL A 422 -1.36 34.50 14.20
C VAL A 422 -0.46 33.37 14.70
N GLY A 423 0.71 33.20 14.09
CA GLY A 423 1.69 32.18 14.43
C GLY A 423 1.29 30.82 13.90
N ASN A 424 1.04 30.72 12.60
CA ASN A 424 0.92 29.44 11.89
C ASN A 424 2.30 28.84 11.61
N CYS A 425 2.33 27.54 11.31
CA CYS A 425 3.56 26.84 10.92
C CYS A 425 3.25 25.78 9.86
N PHE A 426 3.56 26.07 8.61
CA PHE A 426 3.49 25.15 7.48
C PHE A 426 4.90 24.72 7.10
N ARG A 427 5.21 23.43 7.20
CA ARG A 427 6.53 22.86 6.87
C ARG A 427 6.36 21.75 5.85
N TYR A 428 7.16 21.79 4.77
CA TYR A 428 7.12 20.77 3.72
C TYR A 428 5.70 20.52 3.20
N CYS A 429 4.88 21.57 3.11
CA CYS A 429 3.49 21.45 2.71
C CYS A 429 3.26 21.89 1.27
N ARG A 430 2.19 21.38 0.65
CA ARG A 430 1.63 21.99 -0.56
C ARG A 430 0.50 22.93 -0.17
N LEU A 431 0.63 24.20 -0.54
CA LEU A 431 -0.42 25.22 -0.39
C LEU A 431 -0.82 25.78 -1.78
N PRO A 432 -2.08 26.19 -1.98
CA PRO A 432 -2.45 26.96 -3.17
C PRO A 432 -1.59 28.23 -3.29
N ALA A 433 -1.24 28.63 -4.51
CA ALA A 433 -0.33 29.76 -4.75
C ALA A 433 -0.74 31.05 -4.02
N ALA A 434 -2.04 31.36 -3.96
CA ALA A 434 -2.56 32.52 -3.25
C ALA A 434 -2.32 32.45 -1.73
N ALA A 435 -2.57 31.29 -1.11
CA ALA A 435 -2.35 31.09 0.31
C ALA A 435 -0.84 31.05 0.65
N LEU A 436 -0.03 30.37 -0.17
CA LEU A 436 1.41 30.33 0.00
C LEU A 436 2.01 31.75 0.00
N GLY A 437 1.60 32.59 -0.95
CA GLY A 437 2.06 33.98 -1.03
C GLY A 437 1.71 34.82 0.21
N ALA A 438 0.59 34.54 0.88
CA ALA A 438 0.19 35.22 2.11
C ALA A 438 1.06 34.86 3.32
N TYR A 439 1.66 33.66 3.34
CA TYR A 439 2.51 33.17 4.44
C TYR A 439 4.01 33.34 4.20
N THR A 440 4.42 33.81 3.01
CA THR A 440 5.82 34.00 2.62
C THR A 440 6.21 35.49 2.47
N VAL A 441 5.66 36.37 3.30
CA VAL A 441 5.91 37.82 3.22
C VAL A 441 7.34 38.17 3.65
N GLU A 442 8.08 38.88 2.80
CA GLU A 442 9.43 39.37 3.11
C GLU A 442 9.42 40.29 4.35
N GLY A 443 10.30 40.01 5.31
CA GLY A 443 10.46 40.82 6.54
C GLY A 443 9.65 40.34 7.76
N GLN A 444 8.88 39.25 7.64
CA GLN A 444 8.24 38.55 8.77
C GLN A 444 8.85 37.16 8.98
N PRO A 445 8.74 36.55 10.18
CA PRO A 445 9.07 35.12 10.33
C PRO A 445 8.17 34.33 9.38
N ALA A 446 8.78 33.64 8.41
CA ALA A 446 8.02 32.89 7.42
C ALA A 446 7.19 31.79 8.10
N GLU A 447 5.87 31.93 8.07
CA GLU A 447 4.94 30.91 8.57
C GLU A 447 4.89 29.69 7.64
N ALA A 448 5.45 29.81 6.42
CA ALA A 448 5.64 28.72 5.47
C ALA A 448 7.13 28.46 5.19
N TYR A 449 7.58 27.23 5.42
CA TYR A 449 8.95 26.77 5.20
C TYR A 449 8.97 25.56 4.26
N ALA A 450 9.85 25.57 3.26
CA ALA A 450 10.01 24.50 2.26
C ALA A 450 8.70 24.04 1.59
N CYS A 451 7.73 24.94 1.47
CA CYS A 451 6.42 24.65 0.88
C CYS A 451 6.43 24.80 -0.64
N THR A 452 5.51 24.11 -1.32
CA THR A 452 5.32 24.17 -2.77
C THR A 452 3.90 24.62 -3.13
N SER A 453 3.75 25.24 -4.31
CA SER A 453 2.44 25.55 -4.90
C SER A 453 2.10 24.69 -6.13
N GLU A 454 2.90 23.64 -6.36
CA GLU A 454 2.68 22.72 -7.46
C GLU A 454 1.28 22.09 -7.41
N VAL A 455 0.68 21.92 -8.59
CA VAL A 455 -0.70 21.42 -8.70
C VAL A 455 -0.71 19.90 -8.58
N PRO A 456 -1.35 19.33 -7.55
CA PRO A 456 -1.40 17.89 -7.35
C PRO A 456 -2.27 17.23 -8.42
N ARG A 457 -1.82 16.06 -8.87
CA ARG A 457 -2.61 15.17 -9.72
C ARG A 457 -3.00 13.98 -8.89
N PHE A 458 -4.28 13.86 -8.59
CA PHE A 458 -4.78 12.68 -7.89
C PHE A 458 -5.29 11.65 -8.88
N ARG A 459 -5.34 10.40 -8.43
CA ARG A 459 -6.17 9.38 -9.07
C ARG A 459 -7.64 9.77 -9.04
N ALA A 460 -8.14 10.16 -7.88
CA ALA A 460 -9.44 10.80 -7.71
C ALA A 460 -9.31 12.00 -6.78
N ALA A 461 -9.91 13.13 -7.16
CA ALA A 461 -9.92 14.36 -6.37
C ALA A 461 -11.21 14.54 -5.55
N VAL A 462 -12.16 13.59 -5.66
CA VAL A 462 -13.45 13.62 -4.98
C VAL A 462 -13.38 12.71 -3.76
N PHE A 463 -13.75 13.24 -2.59
CA PHE A 463 -13.84 12.45 -1.37
C PHE A 463 -14.84 11.28 -1.54
N GLY A 464 -14.51 10.10 -1.03
CA GLY A 464 -15.32 8.89 -1.19
C GLY A 464 -15.13 8.15 -2.52
N ALA A 465 -14.48 8.75 -3.52
CA ALA A 465 -14.19 8.05 -4.77
C ALA A 465 -13.00 7.08 -4.60
N PRO A 466 -12.99 5.93 -5.31
CA PRO A 466 -11.85 5.01 -5.27
C PRO A 466 -10.53 5.70 -5.60
N GLY A 467 -9.55 5.60 -4.69
CA GLY A 467 -8.26 6.28 -4.82
C GLY A 467 -8.28 7.79 -4.52
N ALA A 468 -9.28 8.30 -3.78
CA ALA A 468 -9.34 9.70 -3.39
C ALA A 468 -8.06 10.16 -2.67
N GLY A 469 -7.50 11.28 -3.10
CA GLY A 469 -6.30 11.89 -2.51
C GLY A 469 -4.99 11.13 -2.77
N VAL A 470 -5.01 9.98 -3.45
CA VAL A 470 -3.79 9.26 -3.82
C VAL A 470 -3.12 9.99 -4.98
N LEU A 471 -1.87 10.40 -4.79
CA LEU A 471 -1.08 11.05 -5.83
C LEU A 471 -0.85 10.11 -7.01
N ALA A 472 -1.04 10.63 -8.22
CA ALA A 472 -0.67 9.93 -9.43
C ALA A 472 0.86 9.93 -9.57
N SER A 473 1.42 8.85 -10.13
CA SER A 473 2.86 8.69 -10.34
C SER A 473 3.48 9.68 -11.34
N ASP A 474 2.66 10.42 -12.08
CA ASP A 474 3.06 11.54 -12.95
C ASP A 474 2.88 12.92 -12.29
N SER A 475 2.63 12.97 -10.99
CA SER A 475 2.65 14.20 -10.20
C SER A 475 4.04 14.84 -10.16
N GLY A 476 4.09 16.09 -9.76
CA GLY A 476 5.32 16.83 -9.54
C GLY A 476 6.29 16.18 -8.57
N ALA A 477 7.59 16.31 -8.82
CA ALA A 477 8.62 15.81 -7.92
C ALA A 477 8.42 16.35 -6.49
N ARG A 478 8.18 17.66 -6.34
CA ARG A 478 7.92 18.31 -5.03
C ARG A 478 6.72 17.75 -4.26
N LEU A 479 5.86 16.96 -4.90
CA LEU A 479 4.73 16.28 -4.26
C LEU A 479 5.04 14.82 -3.95
N LEU A 480 5.88 14.18 -4.77
CA LEU A 480 6.25 12.77 -4.67
C LEU A 480 7.49 12.53 -3.78
N ASP A 481 8.36 13.53 -3.63
CA ASP A 481 9.61 13.49 -2.84
C ASP A 481 9.80 14.71 -1.91
N GLY A 482 8.75 15.52 -1.74
CA GLY A 482 8.82 16.81 -1.04
C GLY A 482 8.63 16.76 0.47
N ALA A 483 8.31 15.61 1.05
CA ALA A 483 8.16 15.46 2.49
C ALA A 483 9.51 15.60 3.22
N GLU A 484 9.48 15.84 4.53
CA GLU A 484 10.67 15.97 5.37
C GLU A 484 11.59 14.74 5.31
N ASP A 485 11.04 13.55 5.07
CA ASP A 485 11.78 12.29 4.92
C ASP A 485 12.13 11.95 3.45
N GLY A 486 11.85 12.85 2.51
CA GLY A 486 12.02 12.62 1.08
C GLY A 486 10.93 11.74 0.44
N GLY A 487 9.82 11.48 1.15
CA GLY A 487 8.65 10.79 0.62
C GLY A 487 7.61 11.73 0.00
N GLU A 488 6.43 11.15 -0.28
CA GLU A 488 5.31 11.89 -0.85
C GLU A 488 4.54 12.69 0.20
N LEU A 489 3.94 13.81 -0.21
CA LEU A 489 3.13 14.65 0.66
C LEU A 489 1.71 14.10 0.85
N GLY A 490 1.14 14.36 2.03
CA GLY A 490 -0.27 14.15 2.34
C GLY A 490 -0.60 12.81 3.00
N ALA A 491 -1.89 12.46 2.95
CA ALA A 491 -2.54 11.39 3.72
C ALA A 491 -1.86 10.01 3.63
N TYR A 492 -1.23 9.73 2.48
CA TYR A 492 -0.67 8.42 2.17
C TYR A 492 0.85 8.35 2.36
N ARG A 493 1.48 9.38 2.93
CA ARG A 493 2.94 9.41 3.20
C ARG A 493 3.43 8.15 3.93
N HIS A 494 2.71 7.68 4.94
CA HIS A 494 3.04 6.43 5.65
C HIS A 494 3.04 5.18 4.75
N ARG A 495 2.31 5.20 3.61
CA ARG A 495 2.29 4.10 2.62
C ARG A 495 3.49 4.12 1.69
N ARG A 496 4.10 5.29 1.50
CA ARG A 496 5.33 5.49 0.71
C ARG A 496 5.17 5.01 -0.73
N TYR A 497 4.04 5.28 -1.37
CA TYR A 497 3.75 4.79 -2.73
C TYR A 497 4.76 5.31 -3.76
N ALA A 498 5.08 6.60 -3.72
CA ALA A 498 6.10 7.19 -4.59
C ALA A 498 7.48 6.49 -4.44
N LEU A 499 7.93 6.30 -3.21
CA LEU A 499 9.21 5.63 -2.92
C LEU A 499 9.21 4.16 -3.38
N ARG A 500 8.08 3.45 -3.25
CA ARG A 500 7.93 2.08 -3.76
C ARG A 500 8.00 2.04 -5.28
N ASP A 501 7.29 2.93 -5.96
CA ASP A 501 7.31 3.02 -7.43
C ASP A 501 8.73 3.35 -7.93
N GLU A 502 9.44 4.25 -7.24
CA GLU A 502 10.84 4.56 -7.53
C GLU A 502 11.76 3.35 -7.29
N ALA A 503 11.60 2.66 -6.16
CA ALA A 503 12.35 1.45 -5.82
C ALA A 503 12.17 0.35 -6.88
N VAL A 504 10.93 0.13 -7.35
CA VAL A 504 10.63 -0.79 -8.45
C VAL A 504 11.37 -0.37 -9.71
N LEU A 505 11.27 0.90 -10.12
CA LEU A 505 11.93 1.38 -11.33
C LEU A 505 13.46 1.28 -11.23
N ALA A 506 14.03 1.59 -10.07
CA ALA A 506 15.46 1.46 -9.81
C ALA A 506 15.91 -0.01 -9.89
N ARG A 507 15.19 -0.93 -9.26
CA ARG A 507 15.50 -2.37 -9.33
C ARG A 507 15.31 -2.93 -10.73
N LEU A 508 14.28 -2.51 -11.45
CA LEU A 508 14.04 -2.94 -12.83
C LEU A 508 15.14 -2.47 -13.78
N ARG A 509 15.72 -1.28 -13.59
CA ARG A 509 16.89 -0.84 -14.37
C ARG A 509 18.08 -1.79 -14.21
N GLU A 510 18.25 -2.37 -13.01
CA GLU A 510 19.29 -3.35 -12.75
C GLU A 510 18.94 -4.73 -13.30
N SER A 511 17.66 -5.10 -13.37
CA SER A 511 17.22 -6.44 -13.80
C SER A 511 16.94 -6.56 -15.31
N LEU A 512 16.71 -5.45 -16.01
CA LEU A 512 16.43 -5.46 -17.44
C LEU A 512 17.69 -5.66 -18.30
N PRO A 513 17.55 -6.20 -19.53
CA PRO A 513 18.64 -6.25 -20.50
C PRO A 513 19.19 -4.84 -20.82
N ALA A 514 20.48 -4.77 -21.18
CA ALA A 514 21.14 -3.51 -21.49
C ALA A 514 20.39 -2.70 -22.57
N GLY A 515 20.15 -1.42 -22.30
CA GLY A 515 19.46 -0.50 -23.20
C GLY A 515 17.94 -0.60 -23.18
N MET A 516 17.34 -1.51 -22.38
CA MET A 516 15.91 -1.53 -22.09
C MET A 516 15.57 -0.60 -20.92
N SER A 517 14.33 -0.10 -20.90
CA SER A 517 13.80 0.73 -19.81
C SER A 517 12.40 0.27 -19.42
N ALA A 518 12.08 0.30 -18.14
CA ALA A 518 10.73 0.04 -17.64
C ALA A 518 9.95 1.35 -17.47
N ILE A 519 8.63 1.25 -17.61
CA ILE A 519 7.68 2.27 -17.18
C ILE A 519 6.57 1.60 -16.38
N LEU A 520 6.08 2.27 -15.35
CA LEU A 520 4.92 1.83 -14.58
C LEU A 520 3.66 2.44 -15.21
N VAL A 521 2.65 1.60 -15.42
CA VAL A 521 1.37 1.99 -16.01
C VAL A 521 0.25 1.51 -15.09
N PRO A 522 -0.29 2.36 -14.20
CA PRO A 522 -1.43 1.98 -13.38
C PRO A 522 -2.66 1.71 -14.26
N ASP A 523 -3.31 0.56 -14.07
CA ASP A 523 -4.49 0.16 -14.84
C ASP A 523 -5.58 -0.43 -13.94
N GLU A 524 -6.73 0.24 -13.88
CA GLU A 524 -7.89 -0.14 -13.07
C GLU A 524 -8.55 -1.46 -13.51
N ARG A 525 -8.30 -1.89 -14.74
CA ARG A 525 -8.85 -3.15 -15.26
C ARG A 525 -7.99 -4.34 -14.86
N LEU A 526 -6.74 -4.10 -14.48
CA LEU A 526 -5.85 -5.16 -14.02
C LEU A 526 -6.44 -5.79 -12.76
N GLY A 527 -6.49 -7.11 -12.70
CA GLY A 527 -7.09 -7.83 -11.59
C GLY A 527 -8.59 -8.07 -11.66
N LEU A 528 -9.31 -7.46 -12.62
CA LEU A 528 -10.71 -7.80 -12.86
C LEU A 528 -10.84 -9.19 -13.50
N ALA A 529 -11.96 -9.86 -13.22
CA ALA A 529 -12.25 -11.17 -13.78
C ALA A 529 -12.27 -11.12 -15.32
N LEU A 530 -11.46 -11.98 -15.93
CA LEU A 530 -11.39 -12.11 -17.39
C LEU A 530 -12.50 -13.03 -17.90
N PRO A 531 -13.03 -12.79 -19.11
CA PRO A 531 -13.99 -13.69 -19.74
C PRO A 531 -13.37 -15.08 -19.95
N VAL A 532 -14.08 -16.12 -19.55
CA VAL A 532 -13.61 -17.51 -19.68
C VAL A 532 -13.94 -18.04 -21.07
N VAL A 533 -12.94 -18.61 -21.75
CA VAL A 533 -13.09 -19.20 -23.09
C VAL A 533 -12.42 -20.58 -23.14
N THR A 534 -13.06 -21.52 -23.82
CA THR A 534 -12.45 -22.83 -24.12
C THR A 534 -11.54 -22.70 -25.33
N PRO A 535 -10.28 -23.16 -25.26
CA PRO A 535 -9.40 -23.11 -26.42
C PRO A 535 -9.99 -23.97 -27.55
N PRO A 536 -9.85 -23.56 -28.83
CA PRO A 536 -10.29 -24.39 -29.94
C PRO A 536 -9.62 -25.76 -29.86
N SER A 537 -10.38 -26.83 -30.13
CA SER A 537 -9.84 -28.19 -30.20
C SER A 537 -8.74 -28.22 -31.27
N THR A 538 -7.53 -28.59 -30.85
CA THR A 538 -6.36 -28.77 -31.73
C THR A 538 -6.62 -29.81 -32.79
#